data_AF-A0A357TF20-F1
#
_entry.id   AF-A0A357TF20-F1
#
_cell.length_a   1.000
_cell.length_b   1.000
_cell.length_c   1.000
_cell.angle_alpha   90.00
_cell.angle_beta   90.00
_cell.angle_gamma   90.00
#
_symmetry.space_group_name_H-M   'P 1'
#
loop_
_entity.id
_entity.type
_entity.pdbx_description
1 polymer ?
#
loop_
_entity_poly.entity_id
_entity_poly.type
_entity_poly.pdbx_seq_one_letter_code
_entity_poly.pdbx_strand_id
1 'polypeptide(L)'
;MQVGRAAPVECDVEIDVASGGWQQHGHHTNPAFSGVGLQVVWQAGNGGPTDLPVVELKDQLDAPVGELSHALGQAPTAQPPGSFGRCAAPLADLPTDEVHALLGQAAETRLRPKAGALAAVAVRTDWRQALWEGLFTALGYKQNSWPMRRLAELLPELGQADEPVVLLARMLGVGGLLPDQLDRDKLTNRYLRTLWDQWWRDRDRLAKRILPRDVWTFHGLRPANRPERRLALAACWLLRPDFVP
;
A
#
# COMPACT_ATOMS: atom_id res chain seq x y z
N MET A 1 -10.21 -24.22 11.77
CA MET A 1 -10.11 -23.80 13.18
C MET A 1 -10.99 -24.71 14.04
N GLN A 2 -10.52 -25.16 15.21
CA GLN A 2 -11.33 -25.94 16.14
C GLN A 2 -11.12 -25.37 17.55
N VAL A 3 -12.20 -24.91 18.20
CA VAL A 3 -12.16 -24.42 19.58
C VAL A 3 -12.72 -25.49 20.51
N GLY A 4 -11.90 -25.95 21.44
CA GLY A 4 -12.29 -27.00 22.39
C GLY A 4 -12.70 -28.28 21.68
N ARG A 5 -13.94 -28.73 21.90
CA ARG A 5 -14.51 -29.96 21.32
C ARG A 5 -15.49 -29.72 20.17
N ALA A 6 -15.63 -28.48 19.71
CA ALA A 6 -16.51 -28.17 18.58
C ALA A 6 -16.03 -28.86 17.31
N ALA A 7 -16.91 -28.99 16.30
CA ALA A 7 -16.48 -29.42 14.97
C ALA A 7 -15.51 -28.39 14.37
N PRO A 8 -14.50 -28.81 13.59
CA PRO A 8 -13.65 -27.88 12.88
C PRO A 8 -14.45 -27.04 11.88
N VAL A 9 -14.18 -25.74 11.83
CA VAL A 9 -14.80 -24.78 10.91
C VAL A 9 -13.73 -24.07 10.09
N GLU A 10 -14.02 -23.79 8.83
CA GLU A 10 -13.23 -22.91 7.97
C GLU A 10 -13.78 -21.48 8.09
N CYS A 11 -12.94 -20.53 8.48
CA CYS A 11 -13.31 -19.14 8.70
C CYS A 11 -12.09 -18.24 8.59
N ASP A 12 -12.32 -16.94 8.41
CA ASP A 12 -11.26 -15.94 8.46
C ASP A 12 -10.87 -15.65 9.91
N VAL A 13 -9.61 -15.26 10.11
CA VAL A 13 -9.06 -14.87 11.41
C VAL A 13 -8.68 -13.39 11.35
N GLU A 14 -9.27 -12.58 12.22
CA GLU A 14 -8.90 -11.18 12.39
C GLU A 14 -7.82 -11.05 13.46
N ILE A 15 -6.81 -10.20 13.23
CA ILE A 15 -5.68 -10.03 14.14
C ILE A 15 -5.56 -8.56 14.54
N ASP A 16 -5.77 -8.28 15.83
CA ASP A 16 -5.70 -6.94 16.40
C ASP A 16 -4.68 -6.86 17.54
N VAL A 17 -4.29 -5.63 17.92
CA VAL A 17 -3.50 -5.42 19.15
C VAL A 17 -4.39 -5.54 20.39
N ALA A 18 -5.62 -5.05 20.31
CA ALA A 18 -6.59 -5.11 21.41
C ALA A 18 -7.98 -5.45 20.88
N SER A 19 -8.83 -6.06 21.71
CA SER A 19 -10.19 -6.44 21.33
C SER A 19 -10.99 -5.30 20.69
N GLY A 20 -10.86 -4.09 21.23
CA GLY A 20 -11.49 -2.87 20.70
C GLY A 20 -11.15 -2.50 19.25
N GLY A 21 -10.08 -3.07 18.67
CA GLY A 21 -9.73 -2.92 17.26
C GLY A 21 -10.90 -3.25 16.32
N TRP A 22 -11.70 -4.25 16.69
CA TRP A 22 -12.91 -4.66 15.97
C TRP A 22 -13.87 -3.50 15.66
N GLN A 23 -14.14 -2.66 16.66
CA GLN A 23 -15.01 -1.49 16.50
C GLN A 23 -14.25 -0.31 15.88
N GLN A 24 -13.01 -0.06 16.33
CA GLN A 24 -12.20 1.07 15.87
C GLN A 24 -11.92 1.02 14.37
N HIS A 25 -11.71 -0.18 13.82
CA HIS A 25 -11.50 -0.40 12.40
C HIS A 25 -12.82 -0.54 11.60
N GLY A 26 -13.98 -0.50 12.27
CA GLY A 26 -15.29 -0.58 11.64
C GLY A 26 -15.69 -1.98 11.17
N HIS A 27 -15.02 -3.03 11.65
CA HIS A 27 -15.29 -4.42 11.25
C HIS A 27 -16.71 -4.86 11.61
N HIS A 28 -17.21 -4.43 12.77
CA HIS A 28 -18.59 -4.68 13.22
C HIS A 28 -19.70 -4.22 12.24
N THR A 29 -19.43 -3.24 11.38
CA THR A 29 -20.38 -2.70 10.39
C THR A 29 -20.04 -3.06 8.96
N ASN A 30 -18.91 -3.74 8.72
CA ASN A 30 -18.41 -3.98 7.38
C ASN A 30 -18.72 -5.43 6.94
N PRO A 31 -19.61 -5.63 5.95
CA PRO A 31 -19.96 -6.97 5.47
C PRO A 31 -18.78 -7.81 4.99
N ALA A 32 -17.66 -7.19 4.61
CA ALA A 32 -16.45 -7.93 4.23
C ALA A 32 -15.84 -8.76 5.38
N PHE A 33 -16.21 -8.48 6.63
CA PHE A 33 -15.72 -9.17 7.82
C PHE A 33 -16.72 -10.20 8.36
N SER A 34 -17.84 -10.47 7.65
CA SER A 34 -18.83 -11.46 8.09
C SER A 34 -18.32 -12.91 8.07
N GLY A 35 -17.22 -13.17 7.36
CA GLY A 35 -16.54 -14.47 7.32
C GLY A 35 -15.58 -14.71 8.49
N VAL A 36 -15.34 -13.70 9.32
CA VAL A 36 -14.45 -13.83 10.49
C VAL A 36 -15.11 -14.70 11.55
N GLY A 37 -14.45 -15.80 11.88
CA GLY A 37 -14.90 -16.73 12.94
C GLY A 37 -14.07 -16.66 14.22
N LEU A 38 -12.97 -15.89 14.22
CA LEU A 38 -12.04 -15.75 15.34
C LEU A 38 -11.39 -14.37 15.34
N GLN A 39 -11.35 -13.72 16.50
CA GLN A 39 -10.44 -12.60 16.73
C GLN A 39 -9.25 -13.07 17.56
N VAL A 40 -8.04 -12.82 17.08
CA VAL A 40 -6.79 -13.01 17.83
C VAL A 40 -6.25 -11.64 18.22
N VAL A 41 -5.99 -11.45 19.50
CA VAL A 41 -5.53 -10.17 20.04
C VAL A 41 -4.23 -10.31 20.79
N TRP A 42 -3.36 -9.30 20.72
CA TRP A 42 -2.22 -9.24 21.64
C TRP A 42 -2.72 -9.19 23.09
N GLN A 43 -3.65 -8.28 23.40
CA GLN A 43 -4.24 -8.12 24.73
C GLN A 43 -5.76 -8.07 24.65
N ALA A 44 -6.44 -8.95 25.41
CA ALA A 44 -7.89 -8.96 25.48
C ALA A 44 -8.42 -7.81 26.35
N GLY A 45 -9.57 -7.29 25.98
CA GLY A 45 -10.21 -6.18 26.68
C GLY A 45 -11.61 -5.88 26.17
N ASN A 46 -12.13 -4.71 26.55
CA ASN A 46 -13.47 -4.29 26.15
C ASN A 46 -13.52 -3.89 24.66
N GLY A 47 -14.74 -3.90 24.10
CA GLY A 47 -15.00 -3.43 22.73
C GLY A 47 -14.69 -4.44 21.63
N GLY A 48 -14.43 -5.70 21.99
CA GLY A 48 -14.35 -6.80 21.04
C GLY A 48 -15.70 -7.20 20.44
N PRO A 49 -15.69 -8.15 19.49
CA PRO A 49 -16.90 -8.76 18.96
C PRO A 49 -17.63 -9.53 20.08
N THR A 50 -18.97 -9.47 20.07
CA THR A 50 -19.82 -10.15 21.06
C THR A 50 -20.02 -11.62 20.76
N ASP A 51 -20.05 -11.99 19.48
CA ASP A 51 -20.47 -13.32 19.01
C ASP A 51 -19.31 -14.13 18.43
N LEU A 52 -18.07 -13.65 18.59
CA LEU A 52 -16.87 -14.30 18.09
C LEU A 52 -15.94 -14.64 19.25
N PRO A 53 -15.33 -15.85 19.26
CA PRO A 53 -14.28 -16.16 20.22
C PRO A 53 -13.10 -15.20 20.07
N VAL A 54 -12.54 -14.77 21.20
CA VAL A 54 -11.35 -13.91 21.28
C VAL A 54 -10.22 -14.69 21.95
N VAL A 55 -9.07 -14.78 21.30
CA VAL A 55 -7.86 -15.42 21.83
C VAL A 55 -6.81 -14.37 22.15
N GLU A 56 -6.39 -14.29 23.41
CA GLU A 56 -5.30 -13.42 23.86
C GLU A 56 -3.94 -14.12 23.70
N LEU A 57 -2.97 -13.45 23.09
CA LEU A 57 -1.63 -13.98 22.84
C LEU A 57 -0.60 -13.62 23.91
N LYS A 58 -0.74 -12.48 24.60
CA LYS A 58 0.29 -11.96 25.52
C LYS A 58 0.76 -12.97 26.56
N ASP A 59 -0.17 -13.78 27.08
CA ASP A 59 0.08 -14.76 28.13
C ASP A 59 0.34 -16.19 27.58
N GLN A 60 0.41 -16.33 26.25
CA GLN A 60 0.63 -17.61 25.55
C GLN A 60 2.04 -17.72 24.95
N LEU A 61 2.90 -16.74 25.20
CA LEU A 61 4.26 -16.72 24.68
C LEU A 61 5.25 -17.30 25.67
N ASP A 62 6.12 -18.18 25.19
CA ASP A 62 7.19 -18.79 25.98
C ASP A 62 8.35 -17.80 26.30
N ALA A 63 8.37 -16.63 25.65
CA ALA A 63 9.39 -15.59 25.84
C ALA A 63 8.84 -14.19 25.48
N PRO A 64 9.50 -13.10 25.93
CA PRO A 64 9.13 -11.73 25.56
C PRO A 64 9.11 -11.51 24.04
N VAL A 65 8.16 -10.72 23.55
CA VAL A 65 7.95 -10.50 22.10
C VAL A 65 9.18 -9.96 21.37
N GLY A 66 10.01 -9.15 22.05
CA GLY A 66 11.26 -8.63 21.49
C GLY A 66 12.29 -9.72 21.22
N GLU A 67 12.39 -10.70 22.14
CA GLU A 67 13.28 -11.86 21.99
C GLU A 67 12.76 -12.79 20.90
N LEU A 68 11.45 -13.05 20.87
CA LEU A 68 10.82 -13.84 19.81
C LEU A 68 10.97 -13.19 18.43
N SER A 69 10.78 -11.88 18.32
CA SER A 69 10.97 -11.15 17.06
C SER A 69 12.41 -11.24 16.57
N HIS A 70 13.39 -11.15 17.47
CA HIS A 70 14.80 -11.30 17.12
C HIS A 70 15.11 -12.74 16.70
N ALA A 71 14.67 -13.72 17.48
CA ALA A 71 14.86 -15.14 17.19
C ALA A 71 14.20 -15.55 15.87
N LEU A 72 12.95 -15.14 15.61
CA LEU A 72 12.23 -15.40 14.35
C LEU A 72 12.84 -14.65 13.17
N GLY A 73 13.43 -13.48 13.39
CA GLY A 73 14.17 -12.74 12.36
C GLY A 73 15.48 -13.41 11.94
N GLN A 74 16.04 -14.27 12.79
CA GLN A 74 17.29 -14.99 12.55
C GLN A 74 17.11 -16.48 12.27
N ALA A 75 15.99 -17.07 12.70
CA ALA A 75 15.68 -18.47 12.46
C ALA A 75 15.44 -18.71 10.96
N PRO A 76 16.00 -19.79 10.39
CA PRO A 76 15.47 -20.31 9.14
C PRO A 76 14.01 -20.66 9.41
N THR A 77 13.08 -19.91 8.81
CA THR A 77 11.66 -20.23 8.93
C THR A 77 11.44 -21.59 8.28
N ALA A 78 11.34 -22.64 9.09
CA ALA A 78 10.88 -23.94 8.63
C ALA A 78 9.47 -23.72 8.08
N GLN A 79 9.35 -23.84 6.76
CA GLN A 79 8.08 -23.58 6.08
C GLN A 79 7.07 -24.66 6.52
N PRO A 80 5.89 -24.28 7.03
CA PRO A 80 4.95 -25.26 7.53
C PRO A 80 4.52 -26.22 6.40
N PRO A 81 4.22 -27.49 6.71
CA PRO A 81 3.73 -28.45 5.72
C PRO A 81 2.52 -27.88 4.96
N GLY A 82 2.59 -27.87 3.63
CA GLY A 82 1.53 -27.29 2.78
C GLY A 82 1.66 -25.78 2.51
N SER A 83 2.71 -25.10 2.98
CA SER A 83 2.99 -23.70 2.61
C SER A 83 3.51 -23.53 1.18
N PHE A 84 3.90 -24.63 0.55
CA PHE A 84 4.42 -24.61 -0.81
C PHE A 84 3.28 -24.50 -1.82
N GLY A 85 3.42 -23.56 -2.76
CA GLY A 85 2.50 -23.46 -3.89
C GLY A 85 2.55 -24.71 -4.78
N ARG A 86 1.53 -24.90 -5.61
CA ARG A 86 1.44 -26.05 -6.54
C ARG A 86 2.62 -26.18 -7.50
N CYS A 87 3.41 -25.12 -7.68
CA CYS A 87 4.62 -25.13 -8.49
C CYS A 87 5.81 -25.83 -7.79
N ALA A 88 5.79 -26.06 -6.48
CA ALA A 88 6.96 -26.59 -5.78
C ALA A 88 7.33 -28.01 -6.20
N ALA A 89 6.36 -28.94 -6.29
CA ALA A 89 6.65 -30.31 -6.68
C ALA A 89 7.14 -30.41 -8.15
N PRO A 90 6.47 -29.80 -9.15
CA PRO A 90 6.98 -29.83 -10.53
C PRO A 90 8.35 -29.17 -10.72
N LEU A 91 8.69 -28.17 -9.90
CA LEU A 91 9.97 -27.48 -9.97
C LEU A 91 11.10 -28.19 -9.20
N ALA A 92 10.76 -29.08 -8.25
CA ALA A 92 11.74 -29.77 -7.42
C ALA A 92 12.66 -30.72 -8.22
N ASP A 93 12.11 -31.33 -9.28
CA ASP A 93 12.81 -32.32 -10.10
C ASP A 93 13.52 -31.70 -11.32
N LEU A 94 13.38 -30.39 -11.54
CA LEU A 94 13.99 -29.69 -12.67
C LEU A 94 15.43 -29.26 -12.35
N PRO A 95 16.39 -29.42 -13.29
CA PRO A 95 17.71 -28.81 -13.16
C PRO A 95 17.61 -27.29 -12.95
N THR A 96 18.50 -26.71 -12.16
CA THR A 96 18.51 -25.27 -11.83
C THR A 96 18.47 -24.38 -13.08
N ASP A 97 19.19 -24.75 -14.13
CA ASP A 97 19.21 -23.99 -15.39
C ASP A 97 17.86 -24.01 -16.11
N GLU A 98 17.12 -25.12 -16.04
CA GLU A 98 15.77 -25.23 -16.59
C GLU A 98 14.77 -24.40 -15.78
N VAL A 99 14.91 -24.35 -14.46
CA VAL A 99 14.11 -23.46 -13.60
C VAL A 99 14.39 -21.99 -13.96
N HIS A 100 15.67 -21.60 -14.12
CA HIS A 100 16.02 -20.25 -14.54
C HIS A 100 15.46 -19.91 -15.94
N ALA A 101 15.53 -20.85 -16.89
CA ALA A 101 14.97 -20.66 -18.23
C ALA A 101 13.44 -20.46 -18.18
N LEU A 102 12.74 -21.29 -17.41
CA LEU A 102 11.29 -21.17 -17.21
C LEU A 102 10.91 -19.83 -16.56
N LEU A 103 11.64 -19.41 -15.53
CA LEU A 103 11.44 -18.11 -14.88
C LEU A 103 11.70 -16.95 -15.86
N GLY A 104 12.70 -17.07 -16.72
CA GLY A 104 13.00 -16.10 -17.77
C GLY A 104 11.84 -15.95 -18.78
N GLN A 105 11.31 -17.08 -19.27
CA GLN A 105 10.16 -17.09 -20.18
C GLN A 105 8.88 -16.51 -19.53
N ALA A 106 8.64 -16.86 -18.26
CA ALA A 106 7.52 -16.32 -17.49
C ALA A 106 7.67 -14.81 -17.26
N ALA A 107 8.89 -14.34 -16.97
CA ALA A 107 9.19 -12.92 -16.83
C ALA A 107 8.94 -12.17 -18.14
N GLU A 108 9.42 -12.70 -19.28
CA GLU A 108 9.21 -12.09 -20.59
C GLU A 108 7.72 -12.01 -20.93
N THR A 109 6.97 -13.09 -20.71
CA THR A 109 5.52 -13.13 -20.91
C THR A 109 4.79 -12.09 -20.07
N ARG A 110 5.23 -11.87 -18.82
CA ARG A 110 4.66 -10.85 -17.93
C ARG A 110 5.08 -9.42 -18.29
N LEU A 111 6.28 -9.23 -18.82
CA LEU A 111 6.83 -7.92 -19.16
C LEU A 111 6.34 -7.41 -20.51
N ARG A 112 6.14 -8.30 -21.49
CA ARG A 112 5.76 -7.91 -22.86
C ARG A 112 4.49 -7.05 -22.93
N PRO A 113 3.37 -7.37 -22.22
CA PRO A 113 2.21 -6.49 -22.18
C PRO A 113 2.51 -5.12 -21.54
N LYS A 114 3.36 -5.07 -20.50
CA LYS A 114 3.75 -3.81 -19.86
C LYS A 114 4.57 -2.93 -20.79
N ALA A 115 5.53 -3.53 -21.49
CA ALA A 115 6.34 -2.85 -22.49
C ALA A 115 5.46 -2.30 -23.62
N GLY A 116 4.50 -3.09 -24.12
CA GLY A 116 3.53 -2.63 -25.10
C GLY A 116 2.67 -1.46 -24.62
N ALA A 117 2.20 -1.51 -23.38
CA ALA A 117 1.42 -0.41 -22.78
C ALA A 117 2.25 0.89 -22.65
N LEU A 118 3.51 0.78 -22.21
CA LEU A 118 4.43 1.92 -22.13
C LEU A 118 4.73 2.49 -23.52
N ALA A 119 5.04 1.64 -24.50
CA ALA A 119 5.30 2.05 -25.87
C ALA A 119 4.07 2.77 -26.48
N ALA A 120 2.86 2.28 -26.24
CA ALA A 120 1.64 2.91 -26.71
C ALA A 120 1.45 4.33 -26.14
N VAL A 121 1.82 4.56 -24.88
CA VAL A 121 1.83 5.91 -24.28
C VAL A 121 2.94 6.77 -24.90
N ALA A 122 4.15 6.22 -25.05
CA ALA A 122 5.30 6.93 -25.59
C ALA A 122 5.05 7.44 -27.01
N VAL A 123 4.33 6.67 -27.85
CA VAL A 123 3.94 7.09 -29.21
C VAL A 123 3.06 8.34 -29.21
N ARG A 124 2.23 8.54 -28.19
CA ARG A 124 1.32 9.71 -28.09
C ARG A 124 1.96 10.89 -27.36
N THR A 125 3.04 10.64 -26.63
CA THR A 125 3.73 11.62 -25.78
C THR A 125 5.23 11.50 -26.02
N ASP A 126 5.99 10.98 -25.06
CA ASP A 126 7.39 10.60 -25.16
C ASP A 126 7.71 9.50 -24.14
N TRP A 127 8.93 8.96 -24.18
CA TRP A 127 9.37 7.90 -23.27
C TRP A 127 9.43 8.33 -21.80
N ARG A 128 9.72 9.60 -21.52
CA ARG A 128 9.79 10.13 -20.15
C ARG A 128 8.40 10.19 -19.54
N GLN A 129 7.42 10.69 -20.27
CA GLN A 129 6.03 10.74 -19.85
C GLN A 129 5.46 9.33 -19.66
N ALA A 130 5.72 8.40 -20.60
CA ALA A 130 5.31 7.01 -20.46
C ALA A 130 5.88 6.35 -19.20
N LEU A 131 7.16 6.60 -18.89
CA LEU A 131 7.80 6.12 -17.67
C LEU A 131 7.11 6.66 -16.41
N TRP A 132 6.83 7.96 -16.35
CA TRP A 132 6.18 8.56 -15.19
C TRP A 132 4.76 8.06 -14.98
N GLU A 133 3.96 7.92 -16.05
CA GLU A 133 2.64 7.29 -15.96
C GLU A 133 2.72 5.87 -15.40
N GLY A 134 3.69 5.06 -15.88
CA GLY A 134 3.93 3.71 -15.38
C GLY A 134 4.33 3.68 -13.90
N LEU A 135 5.28 4.53 -13.50
CA LEU A 135 5.77 4.61 -12.12
C LEU A 135 4.68 5.06 -11.15
N PHE A 136 3.91 6.11 -11.48
CA PHE A 136 2.80 6.56 -10.65
C PHE A 136 1.71 5.50 -10.56
N THR A 137 1.35 4.85 -11.68
CA THR A 137 0.41 3.73 -11.67
C THR A 137 0.85 2.65 -10.67
N ALA A 138 2.14 2.31 -10.66
CA ALA A 138 2.71 1.34 -9.73
C ALA A 138 2.70 1.84 -8.27
N LEU A 139 3.01 3.12 -8.02
CA LEU A 139 2.94 3.74 -6.69
C LEU A 139 1.52 3.75 -6.12
N GLY A 140 0.49 3.69 -6.97
CA GLY A 140 -0.91 3.54 -6.56
C GLY A 140 -1.30 2.14 -6.10
N TYR A 141 -0.44 1.13 -6.29
CA TYR A 141 -0.74 -0.27 -5.99
C TYR A 141 -2.09 -0.71 -6.61
N LYS A 142 -2.77 -1.69 -6.01
CA LYS A 142 -4.07 -2.17 -6.49
C LYS A 142 -5.16 -1.11 -6.36
N GLN A 143 -5.14 -0.33 -5.29
CA GLN A 143 -6.30 0.46 -4.84
C GLN A 143 -6.35 1.87 -5.42
N ASN A 144 -5.18 2.46 -5.75
CA ASN A 144 -5.06 3.85 -6.19
C ASN A 144 -4.27 3.99 -7.50
N SER A 145 -4.20 2.93 -8.31
CA SER A 145 -3.49 2.95 -9.60
C SER A 145 -4.03 4.02 -10.56
N TRP A 146 -5.36 4.13 -10.69
CA TRP A 146 -6.01 5.12 -11.54
C TRP A 146 -5.73 6.58 -11.13
N PRO A 147 -6.01 7.02 -9.89
CA PRO A 147 -5.79 8.42 -9.52
C PRO A 147 -4.31 8.81 -9.53
N MET A 148 -3.39 7.90 -9.20
CA MET A 148 -1.96 8.16 -9.34
C MET A 148 -1.55 8.30 -10.81
N ARG A 149 -2.03 7.42 -11.70
CA ARG A 149 -1.81 7.56 -13.14
C ARG A 149 -2.34 8.90 -13.65
N ARG A 150 -3.53 9.30 -13.21
CA ARG A 150 -4.13 10.57 -13.63
C ARG A 150 -3.29 11.78 -13.22
N LEU A 151 -2.66 11.76 -12.04
CA LEU A 151 -1.70 12.79 -11.66
C LEU A 151 -0.46 12.79 -12.55
N ALA A 152 0.04 11.63 -12.96
CA ALA A 152 1.18 11.55 -13.88
C ALA A 152 0.87 12.12 -15.27
N GLU A 153 -0.32 11.86 -15.81
CA GLU A 153 -0.80 12.46 -17.06
C GLU A 153 -0.82 14.00 -16.99
N LEU A 154 -1.03 14.55 -15.80
CA LEU A 154 -1.09 16.00 -15.55
C LEU A 154 0.27 16.63 -15.25
N LEU A 155 1.36 15.86 -15.16
CA LEU A 155 2.69 16.40 -14.85
C LEU A 155 3.12 17.57 -15.76
N PRO A 156 2.90 17.53 -17.08
CA PRO A 156 3.22 18.67 -17.94
C PRO A 156 2.46 19.95 -17.54
N GLU A 157 1.20 19.82 -17.08
CA GLU A 157 0.39 20.94 -16.60
C GLU A 157 0.80 21.41 -15.21
N LEU A 158 1.30 20.52 -14.34
CA LEU A 158 1.83 20.92 -13.03
C LEU A 158 3.06 21.82 -13.18
N GLY A 159 3.81 21.65 -14.27
CA GLY A 159 4.99 22.44 -14.59
C GLY A 159 6.21 22.05 -13.76
N GLN A 160 7.37 22.56 -14.16
CA GLN A 160 8.62 22.33 -13.45
C GLN A 160 8.64 23.06 -12.10
N ALA A 161 9.42 22.54 -11.17
CA ALA A 161 9.80 23.25 -9.95
C ALA A 161 11.23 22.86 -9.59
N ASP A 162 11.92 23.73 -8.86
CA ASP A 162 13.29 23.47 -8.40
C ASP A 162 13.32 22.72 -7.06
N GLU A 163 12.19 22.74 -6.33
CA GLU A 163 12.10 22.21 -4.97
C GLU A 163 11.00 21.14 -4.85
N PRO A 164 11.26 20.00 -4.17
CA PRO A 164 10.28 18.90 -4.07
C PRO A 164 8.98 19.30 -3.41
N VAL A 165 9.05 20.25 -2.47
CA VAL A 165 7.86 20.75 -1.75
C VAL A 165 6.86 21.43 -2.69
N VAL A 166 7.33 22.07 -3.76
CA VAL A 166 6.46 22.76 -4.73
C VAL A 166 5.71 21.74 -5.60
N LEU A 167 6.43 20.75 -6.15
CA LEU A 167 5.78 19.65 -6.89
C LEU A 167 4.83 18.86 -6.01
N LEU A 168 5.22 18.58 -4.77
CA LEU A 168 4.37 17.89 -3.82
C LEU A 168 3.10 18.69 -3.52
N ALA A 169 3.20 20.00 -3.27
CA ALA A 169 2.04 20.86 -3.04
C ALA A 169 1.07 20.84 -4.23
N ARG A 170 1.59 20.91 -5.46
CA ARG A 170 0.78 20.81 -6.70
C ARG A 170 0.10 19.46 -6.83
N MET A 171 0.83 18.36 -6.60
CA MET A 171 0.28 17.00 -6.69
C MET A 171 -0.77 16.73 -5.60
N LEU A 172 -0.54 17.17 -4.36
CA LEU A 172 -1.51 17.03 -3.28
C LEU A 172 -2.74 17.91 -3.49
N GLY A 173 -2.54 19.13 -3.99
CA GLY A 173 -3.62 20.07 -4.32
C GLY A 173 -4.51 19.56 -5.45
N VAL A 174 -3.91 19.18 -6.58
CA VAL A 174 -4.62 18.53 -7.70
C VAL A 174 -5.20 17.18 -7.28
N GLY A 175 -4.57 16.45 -6.37
CA GLY A 175 -5.13 15.22 -5.84
C GLY A 175 -6.33 15.40 -4.91
N GLY A 176 -6.65 16.61 -4.44
CA GLY A 176 -7.65 16.81 -3.38
C GLY A 176 -7.21 16.20 -2.03
N LEU A 177 -5.89 16.09 -1.83
CA LEU A 177 -5.27 15.38 -0.71
C LEU A 177 -4.69 16.32 0.36
N LEU A 178 -4.65 17.63 0.12
CA LEU A 178 -4.28 18.58 1.16
C LEU A 178 -5.33 18.58 2.27
N PRO A 179 -4.94 18.45 3.55
CA PRO A 179 -5.89 18.49 4.66
C PRO A 179 -6.40 19.91 4.90
N ASP A 180 -7.70 20.03 5.16
CA ASP A 180 -8.38 21.30 5.45
C ASP A 180 -8.20 21.75 6.92
N GLN A 181 -7.84 20.81 7.80
CA GLN A 181 -7.65 21.07 9.23
C GLN A 181 -6.19 20.91 9.62
N LEU A 182 -5.72 21.84 10.44
CA LEU A 182 -4.41 21.78 11.07
C LEU A 182 -4.48 20.87 12.31
N ASP A 183 -3.48 20.01 12.46
CA ASP A 183 -3.38 19.06 13.57
C ASP A 183 -2.95 19.79 14.86
N ARG A 184 -2.92 19.10 16.01
CA ARG A 184 -2.39 19.66 17.26
C ARG A 184 -0.86 19.81 17.23
N ASP A 185 -0.17 19.09 16.35
CA ASP A 185 1.29 19.15 16.24
C ASP A 185 1.79 20.39 15.48
N LYS A 186 2.62 21.20 16.13
CA LYS A 186 3.17 22.45 15.60
C LYS A 186 4.12 22.24 14.42
N LEU A 187 4.89 21.14 14.39
CA LEU A 187 5.85 20.87 13.32
C LEU A 187 5.11 20.46 12.04
N THR A 188 4.17 19.52 12.15
CA THR A 188 3.26 19.13 11.07
C THR A 188 2.51 20.34 10.51
N ASN A 189 2.04 21.24 11.38
CA ASN A 189 1.36 22.45 10.96
C ASN A 189 2.25 23.42 10.18
N ARG A 190 3.54 23.55 10.52
CA ARG A 190 4.45 24.39 9.73
C ARG A 190 4.63 23.84 8.33
N TYR A 191 4.85 22.53 8.20
CA TYR A 191 5.01 21.89 6.89
C TYR A 191 3.75 21.99 6.04
N LEU A 192 2.57 21.74 6.64
CA LEU A 192 1.28 21.90 5.96
C LEU A 192 1.04 23.34 5.48
N ARG A 193 1.42 24.34 6.28
CA ARG A 193 1.36 25.75 5.85
C ARG A 193 2.23 26.00 4.63
N THR A 194 3.46 25.50 4.61
CA THR A 194 4.33 25.60 3.43
C THR A 194 3.67 25.00 2.18
N LEU A 195 3.07 23.81 2.30
CA LEU A 195 2.36 23.18 1.18
C LEU A 195 1.16 24.02 0.71
N TRP A 196 0.36 24.55 1.64
CA TRP A 196 -0.77 25.42 1.32
C TRP A 196 -0.34 26.73 0.66
N ASP A 197 0.74 27.36 1.14
CA ASP A 197 1.28 28.60 0.57
C ASP A 197 1.76 28.41 -0.88
N GLN A 198 2.36 27.25 -1.18
CA GLN A 198 2.73 26.91 -2.56
C GLN A 198 1.50 26.61 -3.41
N TRP A 199 0.57 25.79 -2.90
CA TRP A 199 -0.64 25.41 -3.64
C TRP A 199 -1.54 26.60 -3.96
N TRP A 200 -1.68 27.57 -3.05
CA TRP A 200 -2.54 28.73 -3.25
C TRP A 200 -2.19 29.53 -4.51
N ARG A 201 -0.90 29.61 -4.83
CA ARG A 201 -0.38 30.31 -6.02
C ARG A 201 -0.77 29.64 -7.33
N ASP A 202 -0.97 28.33 -7.30
CA ASP A 202 -1.26 27.49 -8.47
C ASP A 202 -2.74 27.05 -8.55
N ARG A 203 -3.51 27.23 -7.48
CA ARG A 203 -4.88 26.70 -7.34
C ARG A 203 -5.81 27.16 -8.47
N ASP A 204 -5.86 28.45 -8.77
CA ASP A 204 -6.79 28.99 -9.78
C ASP A 204 -6.44 28.47 -11.17
N ARG A 205 -5.13 28.38 -11.48
CA ARG A 205 -4.61 27.84 -12.73
C ARG A 205 -4.98 26.36 -12.90
N LEU A 206 -4.94 25.59 -11.83
CA LEU A 206 -5.15 24.13 -11.84
C LEU A 206 -6.55 23.70 -11.35
N ALA A 207 -7.48 24.64 -11.13
CA ALA A 207 -8.77 24.36 -10.51
C ALA A 207 -9.60 23.30 -11.24
N LYS A 208 -9.54 23.28 -12.59
CA LYS A 208 -10.25 22.32 -13.44
C LYS A 208 -9.62 20.92 -13.47
N ARG A 209 -8.49 20.72 -12.79
CA ARG A 209 -7.75 19.45 -12.73
C ARG A 209 -7.87 18.74 -11.40
N ILE A 210 -8.43 19.41 -10.38
CA ILE A 210 -8.58 18.86 -9.04
C ILE A 210 -9.43 17.58 -9.11
N LEU A 211 -8.87 16.49 -8.58
CA LEU A 211 -9.52 15.20 -8.48
C LEU A 211 -10.49 15.20 -7.29
N PRO A 212 -11.69 14.64 -7.45
CA PRO A 212 -12.59 14.39 -6.33
C PRO A 212 -11.93 13.47 -5.29
N ARG A 213 -12.18 13.67 -4.00
CA ARG A 213 -11.51 12.90 -2.94
C ARG A 213 -11.91 11.42 -2.91
N ASP A 214 -13.11 11.10 -3.37
CA ASP A 214 -13.70 9.75 -3.39
C ASP A 214 -13.10 8.81 -4.45
N VAL A 215 -12.33 9.33 -5.40
CA VAL A 215 -11.52 8.48 -6.31
C VAL A 215 -10.36 7.80 -5.59
N TRP A 216 -10.01 8.27 -4.38
CA TRP A 216 -8.95 7.72 -3.55
C TRP A 216 -9.51 6.73 -2.54
N THR A 217 -8.92 5.55 -2.50
CA THR A 217 -9.16 4.55 -1.46
C THR A 217 -8.15 4.72 -0.33
N PHE A 218 -8.62 4.95 0.90
CA PHE A 218 -7.76 5.13 2.08
C PHE A 218 -7.76 3.94 3.05
N HIS A 219 -8.79 3.09 2.98
CA HIS A 219 -8.95 1.92 3.83
C HIS A 219 -8.22 0.71 3.25
N GLY A 220 -7.76 -0.19 4.13
CA GLY A 220 -7.01 -1.39 3.71
C GLY A 220 -5.64 -1.09 3.09
N LEU A 221 -5.09 0.10 3.35
CA LEU A 221 -3.74 0.50 2.97
C LEU A 221 -2.77 0.29 4.11
N ARG A 222 -1.58 -0.24 3.80
CA ARG A 222 -0.43 -0.12 4.70
C ARG A 222 -0.12 1.38 4.89
N PRO A 223 0.27 1.84 6.09
CA PRO A 223 0.60 3.24 6.31
C PRO A 223 1.63 3.80 5.32
N ALA A 224 2.62 3.00 4.92
CA ALA A 224 3.62 3.38 3.91
C ALA A 224 3.07 3.52 2.47
N ASN A 225 1.89 2.98 2.18
CA ASN A 225 1.24 3.01 0.87
C ASN A 225 0.20 4.12 0.73
N ARG A 226 0.03 4.97 1.75
CA ARG A 226 -0.85 6.13 1.67
C ARG A 226 -0.48 7.04 0.49
N PRO A 227 -1.45 7.51 -0.32
CA PRO A 227 -1.19 8.35 -1.49
C PRO A 227 -0.28 9.54 -1.20
N GLU A 228 -0.50 10.22 -0.07
CA GLU A 228 0.25 11.41 0.33
C GLU A 228 1.75 11.10 0.48
N ARG A 229 2.09 9.95 1.07
CA ARG A 229 3.47 9.50 1.24
C ARG A 229 4.10 9.08 -0.09
N ARG A 230 3.31 8.46 -0.97
CA ARG A 230 3.78 8.00 -2.28
C ARG A 230 4.02 9.16 -3.23
N LEU A 231 3.21 10.23 -3.14
CA LEU A 231 3.44 11.48 -3.86
C LEU A 231 4.66 12.24 -3.33
N ALA A 232 4.91 12.21 -2.03
CA ALA A 232 6.15 12.77 -1.46
C ALA A 232 7.40 12.08 -2.04
N LEU A 233 7.37 10.75 -2.16
CA LEU A 233 8.43 10.00 -2.83
C LEU A 233 8.57 10.38 -4.32
N ALA A 234 7.46 10.44 -5.04
CA ALA A 234 7.45 10.79 -6.46
C ALA A 234 8.00 12.21 -6.72
N ALA A 235 7.69 13.19 -5.87
CA ALA A 235 8.23 14.55 -5.96
C ALA A 235 9.75 14.56 -5.90
N CYS A 236 10.33 13.79 -4.98
CA CYS A 236 11.78 13.65 -4.85
C CYS A 236 12.42 12.89 -6.02
N TRP A 237 11.69 11.99 -6.68
CA TRP A 237 12.18 11.30 -7.89
C TRP A 237 12.18 12.21 -9.11
N LEU A 238 11.12 13.00 -9.30
CA LEU A 238 10.97 13.92 -10.43
C LEU A 238 12.07 14.98 -10.50
N LEU A 239 12.66 15.32 -9.35
CA LEU A 239 13.73 16.32 -9.22
C LEU A 239 15.14 15.74 -9.25
N ARG A 240 15.28 14.42 -9.26
CA ARG A 240 16.57 13.77 -9.36
C ARG A 240 16.86 13.42 -10.81
N PRO A 241 17.78 14.14 -11.49
CA PRO A 241 18.08 13.93 -12.90
C PRO A 241 18.69 12.54 -13.18
N ASP A 242 19.25 11.89 -12.15
CA ASP A 242 19.89 10.58 -12.15
C ASP A 242 18.95 9.44 -11.71
N PHE A 243 17.69 9.72 -11.39
CA PHE A 243 16.77 8.70 -10.90
C PHE A 243 16.42 7.64 -11.97
N VAL A 244 16.51 8.02 -13.24
CA VAL A 244 16.39 7.09 -14.36
C VAL A 244 17.80 6.93 -14.94
N PRO A 245 18.47 5.79 -14.72
CA PRO A 245 19.84 5.56 -15.18
C PRO A 245 19.94 5.53 -16.71
#